data_AF-A0A5N9GK19-F1
#
_entry.id   AF-A0A5N9GK19-F1
#
_cell.length_a   1.000
_cell.length_b   1.000
_cell.length_c   1.000
_cell.angle_alpha   90.00
_cell.angle_beta   90.00
_cell.angle_gamma   90.00
#
_symmetry.space_group_name_H-M   'P 1'
#
loop_
_entity.id
_entity.type
_entity.pdbx_description
1 polymer ?
#
loop_
_entity_poly.entity_id
_entity_poly.type
_entity_poly.pdbx_seq_one_letter_code
_entity_poly.pdbx_strand_id
1 'polypeptide(L)'
;MDNDQLYYLSISEAAALLRRGQISPLALTRAYLERIHAKDPLINSYVTILADSALKEAVTATLEIEKRTYRGPLHGIPIGLKDLFDTEGIRTTAQSKVLEHRVPDQDATVVSKLRDSGAILLGKLAMHEFALGGPTTSLFKPARNPWCIDRIPGGSSSGSGAAVAAGLCMGALGSDTMGSIRGPAA
;
A
#
# COMPACT_ATOMS: atom_id res chain seq x y z
N MET A 1 -4.99 -9.53 20.59
CA MET A 1 -5.06 -10.23 19.29
C MET A 1 -3.62 -10.41 18.85
N ASP A 2 -3.24 -11.61 18.42
CA ASP A 2 -1.87 -11.85 17.94
C ASP A 2 -1.66 -11.18 16.57
N ASN A 3 -0.42 -10.82 16.22
CA ASN A 3 -0.09 -10.15 14.96
C ASN A 3 -0.52 -10.99 13.74
N ASP A 4 -0.37 -12.31 13.80
CA ASP A 4 -0.79 -13.20 12.71
C ASP A 4 -2.29 -13.12 12.43
N GLN A 5 -3.12 -12.93 13.46
CA GLN A 5 -4.57 -12.76 13.28
C GLN A 5 -4.91 -11.43 12.60
N LEU A 6 -4.10 -10.38 12.76
CA LEU A 6 -4.34 -9.08 12.14
C LEU A 6 -4.22 -9.13 10.61
N TYR A 7 -3.27 -9.92 10.10
CA TYR A 7 -2.97 -9.98 8.66
C TYR A 7 -4.06 -10.70 7.84
N TYR A 8 -4.91 -11.49 8.48
CA TYR A 8 -6.00 -12.24 7.83
C TYR A 8 -7.36 -11.55 7.94
N LEU A 9 -7.45 -10.41 8.63
CA LEU A 9 -8.68 -9.62 8.66
C LEU A 9 -8.96 -9.03 7.27
N SER A 10 -10.21 -9.11 6.84
CA SER A 10 -10.70 -8.23 5.78
C SER A 10 -10.74 -6.78 6.27
N ILE A 11 -10.74 -5.83 5.33
CA ILE A 11 -10.92 -4.40 5.64
C ILE A 11 -12.20 -4.17 6.45
N SER A 12 -13.30 -4.86 6.13
CA SER A 12 -14.58 -4.72 6.84
C SER A 12 -14.48 -5.16 8.30
N GLU A 13 -13.81 -6.29 8.56
CA GLU A 13 -13.60 -6.79 9.92
C GLU A 13 -12.68 -5.87 10.72
N ALA A 14 -11.55 -5.46 10.15
CA ALA A 14 -10.64 -4.52 10.81
C ALA A 14 -11.34 -3.19 11.09
N ALA A 15 -12.10 -2.63 10.14
CA ALA A 15 -12.86 -1.40 10.33
C ALA A 15 -13.85 -1.52 11.49
N ALA A 16 -14.57 -2.65 11.60
CA ALA A 16 -15.49 -2.90 12.70
C ALA A 16 -14.77 -2.99 14.06
N LEU A 17 -13.61 -3.63 14.11
CA LEU A 17 -12.78 -3.73 15.32
C LEU A 17 -12.19 -2.36 15.72
N LEU A 18 -11.65 -1.60 14.76
CA LEU A 18 -11.10 -0.26 14.95
C LEU A 18 -12.16 0.70 15.47
N ARG A 19 -13.35 0.74 14.84
CA ARG A 19 -14.47 1.59 15.27
C ARG A 19 -14.89 1.30 16.71
N ARG A 20 -14.81 0.04 17.15
CA ARG A 20 -15.14 -0.38 18.53
C ARG A 20 -13.96 -0.24 19.50
N GLY A 21 -12.80 0.22 19.05
CA GLY A 21 -11.58 0.31 19.86
C GLY A 21 -11.02 -1.04 20.31
N GLN A 22 -11.40 -2.14 19.64
CA GLN A 22 -10.93 -3.49 19.96
C GLN A 22 -9.52 -3.76 19.43
N ILE A 23 -9.11 -3.03 18.39
CA ILE A 23 -7.74 -2.92 17.91
C ILE A 23 -7.41 -1.43 17.68
N SER A 24 -6.12 -1.08 17.67
CA SER A 24 -5.64 0.29 17.46
C SER A 24 -5.11 0.47 16.03
N PRO A 25 -5.42 1.60 15.34
CA PRO A 25 -4.78 1.94 14.06
C PRO A 25 -3.25 1.95 14.14
N LEU A 26 -2.69 2.44 15.26
CA LEU A 26 -1.24 2.46 15.50
C LEU A 26 -0.66 1.06 15.60
N ALA A 27 -1.30 0.18 16.37
CA ALA A 27 -0.86 -1.21 16.51
C ALA A 27 -0.97 -1.96 15.17
N LEU A 28 -2.07 -1.78 14.44
CA LEU A 28 -2.29 -2.38 13.13
C LEU A 28 -1.23 -1.93 12.12
N THR A 29 -1.00 -0.62 12.03
CA THR A 29 0.01 -0.04 11.11
C THR A 29 1.41 -0.53 11.45
N ARG A 30 1.78 -0.57 12.73
CA ARG A 30 3.07 -1.10 13.18
C ARG A 30 3.25 -2.57 12.77
N ALA A 31 2.23 -3.40 12.98
CA ALA A 31 2.27 -4.80 12.59
C ALA A 31 2.49 -5.00 11.09
N TYR A 32 1.87 -4.16 10.24
CA TYR A 32 2.09 -4.20 8.79
C TYR A 32 3.49 -3.70 8.39
N LEU A 33 4.01 -2.63 9.00
CA LEU A 33 5.36 -2.14 8.74
C LEU A 33 6.44 -3.15 9.15
N GLU A 34 6.28 -3.80 10.31
CA GLU A 34 7.17 -4.89 10.76
C GLU A 34 7.16 -6.06 9.77
N ARG A 35 5.98 -6.43 9.27
CA ARG A 35 5.84 -7.48 8.27
C ARG A 35 6.46 -7.11 6.92
N ILE A 36 6.29 -5.86 6.46
CA ILE A 36 6.97 -5.33 5.27
C ILE A 36 8.47 -5.48 5.43
N HIS A 37 9.03 -5.03 6.56
CA HIS A 37 10.47 -5.15 6.83
C HIS A 37 10.95 -6.61 6.79
N ALA A 38 10.16 -7.55 7.33
CA ALA A 38 10.54 -8.95 7.40
C ALA A 38 10.37 -9.73 6.08
N LYS A 39 9.41 -9.36 5.23
CA LYS A 39 8.98 -10.18 4.08
C LYS A 39 9.22 -9.52 2.73
N ASP A 40 9.11 -8.19 2.64
CA ASP A 40 9.25 -7.50 1.37
C ASP A 40 10.63 -7.61 0.73
N PRO A 41 11.77 -7.77 1.45
CA PRO A 41 13.06 -8.01 0.78
C PRO A 41 13.08 -9.23 -0.16
N LEU A 42 12.20 -10.21 0.05
CA LEU A 42 12.04 -11.37 -0.82
C LEU A 42 11.09 -11.09 -2.00
N ILE A 43 10.12 -10.19 -1.81
CA ILE A 43 9.01 -9.94 -2.76
C ILE A 43 9.30 -8.72 -3.64
N ASN A 44 9.99 -7.70 -3.12
CA ASN A 44 10.26 -6.41 -3.76
C ASN A 44 8.97 -5.71 -4.23
N SER A 45 7.93 -5.72 -3.39
CA SER A 45 6.65 -5.09 -3.72
C SER A 45 6.62 -3.58 -3.44
N TYR A 46 7.46 -3.05 -2.54
CA TYR A 46 7.56 -1.62 -2.26
C TYR A 46 8.78 -0.98 -2.93
N VAL A 47 8.60 0.20 -3.51
CA VAL A 47 9.71 1.07 -3.98
C VAL A 47 10.01 2.23 -3.05
N THR A 48 9.03 2.64 -2.25
CA THR A 48 9.17 3.64 -1.19
C THR A 48 8.28 3.21 -0.03
N ILE A 49 8.87 3.00 1.14
CA ILE A 49 8.14 2.70 2.39
C ILE A 49 8.01 4.01 3.17
N LEU A 50 6.81 4.30 3.67
CA LEU A 50 6.46 5.56 4.33
C LEU A 50 6.29 5.37 5.85
N ALA A 51 7.22 4.63 6.48
CA ALA A 51 7.06 4.18 7.87
C ALA A 51 6.76 5.34 8.85
N ASP A 52 7.54 6.42 8.79
CA ASP A 52 7.40 7.54 9.72
C ASP A 52 6.08 8.29 9.55
N SER A 53 5.68 8.59 8.31
CA SER A 53 4.40 9.27 8.04
C SER A 53 3.21 8.36 8.31
N ALA A 54 3.30 7.07 7.97
CA ALA A 54 2.25 6.08 8.27
C ALA A 54 2.01 5.96 9.78
N LEU A 55 3.07 5.92 10.59
CA LEU A 55 2.94 5.90 12.05
C LEU A 55 2.32 7.19 12.60
N LYS A 56 2.69 8.36 12.05
CA LYS A 56 2.07 9.65 12.43
C LYS A 56 0.58 9.68 12.09
N GLU A 57 0.21 9.26 10.89
CA GLU A 57 -1.18 9.12 10.46
C GLU A 57 -1.94 8.15 11.37
N ALA A 58 -1.31 7.03 11.76
CA ALA A 58 -1.90 6.05 12.66
C ALA A 58 -2.13 6.57 14.09
N VAL A 59 -1.22 7.40 14.61
CA VAL A 59 -1.41 8.09 15.89
C VAL A 59 -2.62 9.02 15.80
N THR A 60 -2.71 9.83 14.74
CA THR A 60 -3.84 10.74 14.51
C THR A 60 -5.16 9.96 14.44
N ALA A 61 -5.23 8.91 13.62
CA ALA A 61 -6.42 8.07 13.50
C ALA A 61 -6.81 7.43 14.85
N THR A 62 -5.84 7.01 15.65
CA THR A 62 -6.09 6.46 17.00
C THR A 62 -6.76 7.50 17.90
N LEU A 63 -6.20 8.71 17.97
CA LEU A 63 -6.75 9.81 18.79
C LEU A 63 -8.15 10.24 18.32
N GLU A 64 -8.41 10.24 17.03
CA GLU A 64 -9.72 10.59 16.48
C GLU A 64 -10.78 9.54 16.79
N ILE A 65 -10.45 8.25 16.65
CA ILE A 65 -11.35 7.16 17.01
C ILE A 65 -11.69 7.18 18.51
N GLU A 66 -10.70 7.41 19.38
CA GLU A 66 -10.90 7.57 20.83
C GLU A 66 -11.85 8.74 21.15
N LYS A 67 -11.72 9.85 20.40
CA LYS A 67 -12.61 11.02 20.50
C LYS A 67 -13.96 10.83 19.78
N ARG A 68 -14.26 9.63 19.29
CA ARG A 68 -15.48 9.28 18.54
C ARG A 68 -15.64 10.01 17.20
N THR A 69 -14.56 10.53 16.63
CA THR A 69 -14.51 11.13 15.29
C THR A 69 -14.16 10.06 14.25
N TYR A 70 -15.09 9.14 14.00
CA TYR A 70 -14.88 8.07 13.02
C TYR A 70 -15.23 8.53 11.59
N ARG A 71 -14.24 8.59 10.69
CA ARG A 71 -14.38 9.11 9.33
C ARG A 71 -15.01 8.15 8.33
N GLY A 72 -15.08 6.85 8.65
CA GLY A 72 -15.69 5.83 7.78
C GLY A 72 -14.90 4.53 7.72
N PRO A 73 -15.31 3.56 6.89
CA PRO A 73 -14.76 2.20 6.85
C PRO A 73 -13.26 2.09 6.55
N LEU A 74 -12.63 3.13 6.01
CA LEU A 74 -11.19 3.15 5.74
C LEU A 74 -10.38 3.86 6.83
N HIS A 75 -11.02 4.42 7.85
CA HIS A 75 -10.33 5.17 8.89
C HIS A 75 -9.41 4.25 9.70
N GLY A 76 -8.10 4.48 9.61
CA GLY A 76 -7.07 3.68 10.26
C GLY A 76 -6.65 2.42 9.49
N ILE A 77 -7.10 2.24 8.25
CA ILE A 77 -6.79 1.06 7.43
C ILE A 77 -5.47 1.27 6.66
N PRO A 78 -4.48 0.35 6.76
CA PRO A 78 -3.22 0.43 6.02
C PRO A 78 -3.38 0.07 4.52
N ILE A 79 -3.09 1.03 3.64
CA ILE A 79 -3.24 0.92 2.17
C ILE A 79 -1.90 1.18 1.47
N GLY A 80 -1.61 0.43 0.41
CA GLY A 80 -0.49 0.69 -0.49
C GLY A 80 -0.93 1.36 -1.81
N LEU A 81 -0.06 2.15 -2.42
CA LEU A 81 -0.37 2.85 -3.67
C LEU A 81 0.60 2.45 -4.78
N LYS A 82 0.13 2.01 -5.95
CA LYS A 82 0.99 1.89 -7.13
C LYS A 82 1.80 3.18 -7.35
N ASP A 83 3.08 3.07 -7.70
CA ASP A 83 3.98 4.22 -7.90
C ASP A 83 3.70 5.06 -9.16
N LEU A 84 2.43 5.14 -9.54
CA LEU A 84 1.88 5.98 -10.60
C LEU A 84 0.98 7.09 -10.04
N PHE A 85 0.46 6.91 -8.83
CA PHE A 85 -0.41 7.89 -8.20
C PHE A 85 0.43 9.01 -7.60
N ASP A 86 0.16 10.24 -8.04
CA ASP A 86 0.75 11.42 -7.45
C ASP A 86 0.33 11.56 -5.99
N THR A 87 1.31 11.85 -5.16
CA THR A 87 1.17 11.95 -3.71
C THR A 87 2.03 13.13 -3.29
N GLU A 88 1.39 14.17 -2.75
CA GLU A 88 2.04 15.42 -2.37
C GLU A 88 3.23 15.16 -1.45
N GLY A 89 4.39 15.71 -1.80
CA GLY A 89 5.62 15.58 -1.01
C GLY A 89 6.23 14.18 -0.97
N ILE A 90 5.66 13.21 -1.68
CA ILE A 90 6.15 11.82 -1.74
C ILE A 90 6.59 11.49 -3.16
N ARG A 91 7.81 10.97 -3.28
CA ARG A 91 8.42 10.60 -4.57
C ARG A 91 7.52 9.64 -5.38
N THR A 92 7.28 9.99 -6.64
CA THR A 92 6.45 9.22 -7.59
C THR A 92 7.20 9.07 -8.90
N THR A 93 7.68 7.86 -9.18
CA THR A 93 8.65 7.64 -10.26
C THR A 93 8.06 6.99 -11.50
N ALA A 94 6.84 6.46 -11.44
CA ALA A 94 6.31 5.56 -12.46
C ALA A 94 7.29 4.43 -12.84
N GLN A 95 8.22 4.10 -11.93
CA GLN A 95 9.36 3.21 -12.14
C GLN A 95 10.24 3.55 -13.36
N SER A 96 10.32 4.83 -13.72
CA SER A 96 11.17 5.31 -14.81
C SER A 96 12.31 6.17 -14.32
N LYS A 97 13.47 6.05 -14.98
CA LYS A 97 14.62 6.95 -14.78
C LYS A 97 14.27 8.40 -15.07
N VAL A 98 13.34 8.65 -15.98
CA VAL A 98 12.91 10.02 -16.33
C VAL A 98 12.29 10.75 -15.13
N LEU A 99 11.63 10.00 -14.23
CA LEU A 99 10.93 10.56 -13.07
C LEU A 99 11.54 10.10 -11.74
N GLU A 100 12.78 9.60 -11.75
CA GLU A 100 13.43 8.98 -10.57
C GLU A 100 13.37 9.84 -9.31
N HIS A 101 13.50 11.16 -9.48
CA HIS A 101 13.51 12.16 -8.41
C HIS A 101 12.27 13.06 -8.40
N ARG A 102 11.22 12.73 -9.17
CA ARG A 102 10.00 13.53 -9.21
C ARG A 102 9.23 13.43 -7.88
N VAL A 103 8.96 14.58 -7.28
CA VAL A 103 8.10 14.73 -6.10
C VAL A 103 6.93 15.62 -6.50
N PRO A 104 5.69 15.09 -6.58
CA PRO A 104 4.51 15.89 -6.87
C PRO A 104 4.22 16.95 -5.78
N ASP A 105 3.66 18.07 -6.21
CA ASP A 105 3.20 19.19 -5.38
C ASP A 105 1.73 19.06 -4.95
N GLN A 106 1.01 18.08 -5.49
CA GLN A 106 -0.37 17.80 -5.16
C GLN A 106 -0.68 16.30 -5.19
N ASP A 107 -1.64 15.89 -4.37
CA ASP A 107 -2.21 14.55 -4.42
C ASP A 107 -3.06 14.35 -5.68
N ALA A 108 -3.02 13.15 -6.25
CA ALA A 108 -4.06 12.73 -7.18
C ALA A 108 -5.41 12.65 -6.45
N THR A 109 -6.53 12.90 -7.15
CA THR A 109 -7.88 12.92 -6.54
C THR A 109 -8.21 11.70 -5.69
N VAL A 110 -7.78 10.50 -6.11
CA VAL A 110 -8.03 9.27 -5.35
C VAL A 110 -7.21 9.20 -4.05
N VAL A 111 -6.01 9.79 -4.05
CA VAL A 111 -5.14 9.88 -2.87
C VAL A 111 -5.73 10.86 -1.86
N SER A 112 -6.20 12.03 -2.31
CA SER A 112 -6.92 12.97 -1.44
C SER A 112 -8.14 12.31 -0.78
N LYS A 113 -8.94 11.57 -1.55
CA LYS A 113 -10.11 10.84 -1.02
C LYS A 113 -9.72 9.77 0.01
N LEU A 114 -8.60 9.09 -0.17
CA LEU A 114 -8.09 8.13 0.83
C LEU A 114 -7.66 8.84 2.11
N ARG A 115 -6.93 9.96 2.02
CA ARG A 115 -6.55 10.77 3.19
C ARG A 115 -7.79 11.32 3.92
N ASP A 116 -8.77 11.84 3.20
CA ASP A 116 -10.03 12.33 3.76
C ASP A 116 -10.77 11.24 4.54
N SER A 117 -10.75 10.00 4.03
CA SER A 117 -11.33 8.84 4.72
C SER A 117 -10.54 8.38 5.97
N GLY A 118 -9.34 8.92 6.18
CA GLY A 118 -8.44 8.54 7.26
C GLY A 118 -7.68 7.22 7.02
N ALA A 119 -7.57 6.78 5.77
CA ALA A 119 -6.73 5.65 5.41
C ALA A 119 -5.25 6.00 5.65
N ILE A 120 -4.44 5.00 6.00
CA ILE A 120 -3.02 5.17 6.32
C ILE A 120 -2.20 4.67 5.14
N LEU A 121 -1.36 5.55 4.57
CA LEU A 121 -0.57 5.21 3.39
C LEU A 121 0.76 4.55 3.80
N LEU A 122 0.90 3.25 3.50
CA LEU A 122 2.11 2.49 3.84
C LEU A 122 3.29 2.76 2.91
N GLY A 123 3.01 3.12 1.65
CA GLY A 123 4.08 3.33 0.68
C GLY A 123 3.65 3.29 -0.77
N LYS A 124 4.67 3.41 -1.63
CA LYS A 124 4.58 3.33 -3.08
C LYS A 124 4.99 1.93 -3.53
N LEU A 125 4.15 1.29 -4.32
CA LEU A 125 4.24 -0.10 -4.73
C LEU A 125 4.80 -0.22 -6.14
N ALA A 126 5.43 -1.37 -6.35
CA ALA A 126 6.10 -1.69 -7.58
C ALA A 126 5.15 -1.79 -8.77
N MET A 127 5.67 -1.46 -9.94
CA MET A 127 4.94 -1.53 -11.20
C MET A 127 5.89 -1.70 -12.37
N HIS A 128 5.37 -2.06 -13.55
CA HIS A 128 6.17 -1.91 -14.76
C HIS A 128 6.30 -0.43 -15.13
N GLU A 129 7.45 -0.05 -15.68
CA GLU A 129 7.77 1.33 -16.07
C GLU A 129 6.64 1.96 -16.90
N PHE A 130 6.16 3.14 -16.49
CA PHE A 130 5.03 3.86 -17.10
C PHE A 130 3.75 3.04 -17.29
N ALA A 131 3.57 1.98 -16.51
CA ALA A 131 2.48 1.01 -16.64
C ALA A 131 2.47 0.24 -17.97
N LEU A 132 3.58 0.25 -18.71
CA LEU A 132 3.75 -0.48 -19.96
C LEU A 132 4.15 -1.93 -19.67
N GLY A 133 3.41 -2.88 -20.22
CA GLY A 133 3.74 -4.31 -20.12
C GLY A 133 5.05 -4.64 -20.84
N GLY A 134 5.75 -5.69 -20.38
CA GLY A 134 7.01 -6.12 -20.99
C GLY A 134 8.03 -6.55 -19.95
N PRO A 135 9.21 -7.06 -20.37
CA PRO A 135 10.30 -7.33 -19.44
C PRO A 135 10.70 -6.03 -18.73
N THR A 136 10.93 -6.12 -17.42
CA THR A 136 11.18 -4.95 -16.58
C THR A 136 12.50 -4.25 -16.95
N THR A 137 12.42 -3.05 -17.50
CA THR A 137 13.55 -2.12 -17.70
C THR A 137 13.75 -1.19 -16.50
N SER A 138 12.96 -1.39 -15.44
CA SER A 138 12.92 -0.54 -14.26
C SER A 138 14.27 -0.47 -13.55
N LEU A 139 14.56 0.70 -12.98
CA LEU A 139 15.67 0.92 -12.04
C LEU A 139 15.52 0.11 -10.75
N PHE A 140 14.29 -0.30 -10.42
CA PHE A 140 13.97 -1.02 -9.20
C PHE A 140 13.99 -2.53 -9.42
N LYS A 141 14.25 -3.27 -8.35
CA LYS A 141 14.12 -4.73 -8.38
C LYS A 141 12.68 -5.10 -8.77
N PRO A 142 12.47 -6.04 -9.71
CA PRO A 142 11.13 -6.47 -10.05
C PRO A 142 10.44 -7.14 -8.86
N ALA A 143 9.15 -6.83 -8.70
CA ALA A 143 8.31 -7.56 -7.78
C ALA A 143 8.23 -9.06 -8.18
N ARG A 144 8.19 -9.93 -7.18
CA ARG A 144 8.12 -11.38 -7.31
C ARG A 144 6.76 -11.88 -6.82
N ASN A 145 6.32 -13.01 -7.36
CA ASN A 145 5.07 -13.62 -6.92
C ASN A 145 5.26 -14.26 -5.53
N PRO A 146 4.47 -13.86 -4.51
CA PRO A 146 4.62 -14.42 -3.16
C PRO A 146 4.24 -15.90 -3.05
N TRP A 147 3.48 -16.45 -4.01
CA TRP A 147 3.17 -17.87 -4.09
C TRP A 147 4.30 -18.71 -4.69
N CYS A 148 5.15 -18.10 -5.51
CA CYS A 148 6.30 -18.75 -6.14
C CYS A 148 7.29 -17.69 -6.61
N ILE A 149 8.36 -17.46 -5.84
CA ILE A 149 9.28 -16.32 -6.02
C ILE A 149 10.00 -16.28 -7.37
N ASP A 150 10.06 -17.40 -8.09
CA ASP A 150 10.65 -17.51 -9.42
C ASP A 150 9.65 -17.19 -10.56
N ARG A 151 8.41 -16.80 -10.22
CA ARG A 151 7.37 -16.40 -11.17
C ARG A 151 7.06 -14.91 -11.06
N ILE A 152 6.63 -14.34 -12.18
CA ILE A 152 6.13 -12.96 -12.22
C ILE A 152 4.79 -12.86 -11.46
N PRO A 153 4.54 -11.78 -10.72
CA PRO A 153 3.25 -11.52 -10.07
C PRO A 153 2.22 -10.92 -11.04
N GLY A 154 2.46 -10.96 -12.36
CA GLY A 154 1.68 -10.19 -13.34
C GLY A 154 2.04 -8.69 -13.34
N GLY A 155 1.43 -7.93 -14.26
CA GLY A 155 1.67 -6.49 -14.36
C GLY A 155 0.56 -5.73 -15.09
N SER A 156 0.61 -4.41 -15.15
CA SER A 156 1.69 -3.57 -14.63
C SER A 156 1.58 -3.21 -13.16
N SER A 157 0.49 -3.52 -12.45
CA SER A 157 0.38 -3.27 -10.98
C SER A 157 1.00 -4.41 -10.17
N SER A 158 2.24 -4.79 -10.51
CA SER A 158 2.94 -5.98 -10.00
C SER A 158 3.10 -5.97 -8.48
N GLY A 159 3.54 -4.83 -7.93
CA GLY A 159 3.66 -4.63 -6.49
C GLY A 159 2.31 -4.55 -5.78
N SER A 160 1.28 -3.98 -6.41
CA SER A 160 -0.07 -3.95 -5.85
C SER A 160 -0.64 -5.34 -5.61
N GLY A 161 -0.55 -6.23 -6.61
CA GLY A 161 -0.99 -7.62 -6.46
C GLY A 161 -0.14 -8.39 -5.44
N ALA A 162 1.19 -8.30 -5.57
CA ALA A 162 2.12 -9.00 -4.69
C ALA A 162 2.00 -8.57 -3.21
N ALA A 163 1.88 -7.27 -2.93
CA ALA A 163 1.78 -6.75 -1.56
C ALA A 163 0.50 -7.23 -0.86
N VAL A 164 -0.64 -7.18 -1.55
CA VAL A 164 -1.91 -7.68 -1.00
C VAL A 164 -1.85 -9.19 -0.77
N ALA A 165 -1.39 -9.96 -1.76
CA ALA A 165 -1.30 -11.42 -1.66
C ALA A 165 -0.35 -11.89 -0.54
N ALA A 166 0.70 -11.13 -0.23
CA ALA A 166 1.62 -11.42 0.86
C ALA A 166 1.18 -10.89 2.25
N GLY A 167 0.05 -10.18 2.29
CA GLY A 167 -0.47 -9.53 3.50
C GLY A 167 0.42 -8.38 3.97
N LEU A 168 1.03 -7.63 3.05
CA LEU A 168 1.89 -6.47 3.35
C LEU A 168 1.12 -5.15 3.37
N CYS A 169 -0.13 -5.16 2.90
CA CYS A 169 -1.13 -4.12 3.10
C CYS A 169 -2.52 -4.78 3.16
N MET A 170 -3.53 -4.07 3.69
CA MET A 170 -4.91 -4.56 3.68
C MET A 170 -5.59 -4.39 2.32
N GLY A 171 -5.13 -3.39 1.56
CA GLY A 171 -5.59 -3.11 0.21
C GLY A 171 -4.55 -2.28 -0.53
N ALA A 172 -4.66 -2.27 -1.86
CA ALA A 172 -3.79 -1.48 -2.70
C ALA A 172 -4.55 -0.86 -3.86
N LEU A 173 -4.13 0.34 -4.28
CA LEU A 173 -4.54 0.89 -5.56
C LEU A 173 -3.60 0.42 -6.68
N GLY A 174 -4.20 0.19 -7.85
CA GLY A 174 -3.51 -0.08 -9.11
C GLY A 174 -4.16 0.68 -10.26
N SER A 175 -3.62 0.54 -11.46
CA SER A 175 -4.22 1.08 -12.68
C SER A 175 -4.40 -0.04 -13.72
N ASP A 176 -5.52 -0.02 -14.45
CA ASP A 176 -5.87 -1.04 -15.44
C ASP A 176 -6.09 -0.38 -16.80
N THR A 177 -5.11 -0.50 -17.69
CA THR A 177 -5.23 -0.07 -19.10
C THR A 177 -5.60 -1.24 -20.00
N MET A 178 -4.98 -2.40 -19.77
CA MET A 178 -5.19 -3.63 -20.57
C MET A 178 -5.07 -4.89 -19.69
N GLY A 179 -5.67 -4.87 -18.50
CA GLY A 179 -5.59 -5.95 -17.51
C GLY A 179 -4.56 -5.70 -16.42
N SER A 180 -4.09 -4.46 -16.25
CA SER A 180 -2.99 -4.17 -15.33
C SER A 180 -3.35 -4.22 -13.84
N ILE A 181 -4.63 -4.34 -13.48
CA ILE A 181 -5.08 -4.73 -12.13
C ILE A 181 -5.47 -6.20 -12.13
N ARG A 182 -6.26 -6.64 -13.12
CA ARG A 182 -6.78 -8.02 -13.19
C ARG A 182 -5.70 -9.08 -13.33
N GLY A 183 -4.65 -8.81 -14.12
CA GLY A 183 -3.53 -9.72 -14.34
C GLY A 183 -2.78 -10.04 -13.05
N PRO A 184 -2.28 -9.03 -12.30
CA PRO A 184 -1.65 -9.28 -11.01
C PRO A 184 -2.55 -9.86 -9.90
N ALA A 185 -3.87 -9.77 -10.06
CA ALA A 185 -4.84 -10.27 -9.08
C ALA A 185 -5.29 -11.72 -9.34
N ALA A 186 -5.03 -12.26 -10.54
CA ALA A 186 -5.51 -13.56 -11.01
C ALA A 186 -4.61 -14.73 -10.60
#